data_AF-A0A2L2JST7-F1
#
_entry.id   AF-A0A2L2JST7-F1
#
_cell.length_a   1.000
_cell.length_b   1.000
_cell.length_c   1.000
_cell.angle_alpha   90.00
_cell.angle_beta   90.00
_cell.angle_gamma   90.00
#
_symmetry.space_group_name_H-M   'P 1'
#
loop_
_entity.id
_entity.type
_entity.pdbx_description
1 polymer ?
#
loop_
_entity_poly.entity_id
_entity_poly.type
_entity_poly.pdbx_seq_one_letter_code
_entity_poly.pdbx_strand_id
1 'polypeptide(L)'
;MAATELETTTSDRAVTTVDPAEVPSAAWGWSGESRRAFRIAGWIVVLALLAMLFEGPQGASSGTGNVGYIFLIASALGLAFILIRDSVLRRKPR
;
A
#
# COMPACT_ATOMS: atom_id res chain seq x y z
N MET A 1 46.74 9.33 -6.74
CA MET A 1 45.60 9.14 -7.66
C MET A 1 45.00 7.79 -7.32
N ALA A 2 43.86 7.77 -6.63
CA ALA A 2 43.20 6.53 -6.22
C ALA A 2 42.36 6.00 -7.39
N ALA A 3 42.48 4.70 -7.67
CA ALA A 3 41.79 4.02 -8.74
C ALA A 3 40.26 4.11 -8.53
N THR A 4 39.58 4.82 -9.43
CA THR A 4 38.12 4.89 -9.54
C THR A 4 37.59 3.90 -10.59
N GLU A 5 38.21 2.73 -10.68
CA GLU A 5 37.77 1.65 -11.55
C GLU A 5 37.02 0.68 -10.63
N LEU A 6 35.73 0.96 -10.39
CA LEU A 6 34.82 -0.03 -9.82
C LEU A 6 34.62 -1.10 -10.89
N GLU A 7 35.35 -2.20 -10.76
CA GLU A 7 35.12 -3.47 -11.45
C GLU A 7 33.61 -3.76 -11.45
N THR A 8 32.96 -3.56 -12.60
CA THR A 8 31.56 -3.93 -12.84
C THR A 8 31.51 -5.45 -13.04
N THR A 9 31.89 -6.20 -12.01
CA THR A 9 31.86 -7.66 -12.04
C THR A 9 30.41 -8.10 -12.06
N THR A 10 29.87 -8.39 -13.26
CA THR A 10 28.89 -9.46 -13.56
C THR A 10 27.60 -9.48 -12.71
N SER A 11 27.30 -8.39 -12.00
CA SER A 11 26.12 -8.22 -11.16
C SER A 11 25.01 -7.47 -11.89
N ASP A 12 25.17 -7.21 -13.19
CA ASP A 12 24.26 -6.44 -14.05
C ASP A 12 22.89 -7.11 -14.27
N ARG A 13 22.71 -8.29 -13.67
CA ARG A 13 21.40 -8.79 -13.27
C ARG A 13 21.15 -8.42 -11.81
N ALA A 14 21.21 -7.13 -11.48
CA ALA A 14 20.47 -6.64 -10.34
C ALA A 14 19.04 -7.10 -10.63
N VAL A 15 18.51 -7.97 -9.77
CA VAL A 15 17.16 -8.52 -9.92
C VAL A 15 16.20 -7.37 -9.64
N THR A 16 16.13 -6.40 -10.56
CA THR A 16 15.20 -5.29 -10.49
C THR A 16 13.83 -5.91 -10.82
N THR A 17 13.02 -6.04 -9.77
CA THR A 17 11.61 -6.47 -9.90
C THR A 17 10.79 -5.50 -10.75
N VAL A 18 11.30 -4.28 -10.97
CA VAL A 18 10.66 -3.17 -11.70
C VAL A 18 11.60 -2.68 -12.79
N ASP A 19 11.04 -2.38 -13.97
CA ASP A 19 11.79 -1.88 -15.12
C ASP A 19 12.39 -0.49 -14.82
N PRO A 20 13.71 -0.29 -14.99
CA PRO A 20 14.33 1.02 -14.83
C PRO A 20 13.80 2.08 -15.80
N ALA A 21 13.15 1.68 -16.91
CA ALA A 21 12.44 2.61 -17.79
C ALA A 21 11.19 3.24 -17.15
N GLU A 22 10.53 2.54 -16.21
CA GLU A 22 9.40 3.07 -15.43
C GLU A 22 9.89 3.85 -14.21
N VAL A 23 10.92 3.33 -13.51
CA VAL A 23 11.48 3.95 -12.31
C VAL A 23 13.01 4.02 -12.42
N PRO A 24 13.59 5.18 -12.77
CA PRO A 24 15.05 5.31 -12.96
C PRO A 24 15.88 4.97 -11.72
N SER A 25 15.29 5.12 -10.52
CA SER A 25 15.91 4.74 -9.24
C SER A 25 15.83 3.25 -8.93
N ALA A 26 15.24 2.41 -9.80
CA ALA A 26 15.18 0.96 -9.62
C ALA A 26 16.56 0.31 -9.51
N ALA A 27 17.57 0.92 -10.14
CA ALA A 27 18.97 0.47 -10.03
C ALA A 27 19.64 0.80 -8.69
N TRP A 28 19.05 1.67 -7.86
CA TRP A 28 19.68 2.23 -6.66
C TRP A 28 19.12 1.67 -5.35
N GLY A 29 18.17 0.72 -5.41
CA GLY A 29 17.64 0.05 -4.23
C GLY A 29 16.14 -0.22 -4.29
N TRP A 30 15.43 0.08 -3.20
CA TRP A 30 14.05 -0.35 -2.98
C TRP A 30 13.06 0.38 -3.90
N SER A 31 12.78 -0.23 -5.05
CA SER A 31 11.75 0.24 -6.00
C SER A 31 10.70 -0.82 -6.31
N GLY A 32 10.87 -2.04 -5.80
CA GLY A 32 9.91 -3.14 -5.93
C GLY A 32 8.81 -3.07 -4.88
N GLU A 33 7.61 -2.63 -5.29
CA GLU A 33 6.40 -2.72 -4.48
C GLU A 33 5.64 -4.02 -4.78
N SER A 34 5.42 -4.84 -3.75
CA SER A 34 4.50 -5.99 -3.86
C SER A 34 3.06 -5.50 -3.75
N ARG A 35 2.41 -5.35 -4.90
CA ARG A 35 1.00 -4.97 -4.99
C ARG A 35 0.06 -5.86 -4.17
N ARG A 36 0.41 -7.15 -4.04
CA ARG A 36 -0.32 -8.10 -3.20
C ARG A 36 -0.20 -7.75 -1.72
N ALA A 37 0.97 -7.32 -1.27
CA ALA A 37 1.20 -6.87 0.10
C ALA A 37 0.36 -5.63 0.42
N PHE A 38 0.34 -4.63 -0.47
CA PHE A 38 -0.48 -3.42 -0.29
C PHE A 38 -1.98 -3.72 -0.25
N ARG A 39 -2.46 -4.68 -1.06
CA ARG A 39 -3.86 -5.10 -0.99
C ARG A 39 -4.21 -5.77 0.33
N ILE A 40 -3.33 -6.64 0.84
CA ILE A 40 -3.53 -7.29 2.14
C ILE A 40 -3.49 -6.25 3.26
N ALA A 41 -2.50 -5.35 3.25
CA ALA A 41 -2.38 -4.26 4.21
C ALA A 41 -3.63 -3.37 4.22
N GLY A 42 -4.15 -3.00 3.05
CA GLY A 42 -5.38 -2.21 2.95
C GLY A 42 -6.59 -2.92 3.55
N TRP A 43 -6.75 -4.24 3.33
CA TRP A 43 -7.81 -5.02 3.99
C TRP A 43 -7.64 -5.11 5.50
N ILE A 44 -6.40 -5.23 6.00
CA ILE A 44 -6.10 -5.19 7.43
C ILE A 44 -6.54 -3.85 8.02
N VAL A 45 -6.26 -2.73 7.36
CA VAL A 45 -6.69 -1.40 7.82
C VAL A 45 -8.22 -1.29 7.85
N VAL A 46 -8.92 -1.78 6.81
CA VAL A 46 -10.40 -1.81 6.81
C VAL A 46 -10.93 -2.62 8.00
N LEU A 47 -10.36 -3.80 8.27
CA LEU A 47 -10.75 -4.62 9.41
C LEU A 47 -10.45 -3.93 10.75
N ALA A 48 -9.32 -3.24 10.87
CA ALA A 48 -8.98 -2.48 12.08
C ALA A 48 -9.96 -1.33 12.33
N LEU A 49 -10.34 -0.58 11.28
CA LEU A 49 -11.35 0.48 11.38
C LEU A 49 -12.72 -0.05 11.80
N LEU A 50 -13.11 -1.24 11.32
CA LEU A 50 -14.35 -1.89 11.74
C LEU A 50 -14.24 -2.48 13.15
N ALA A 51 -13.07 -2.99 13.54
CA ALA A 51 -12.82 -3.50 14.89
C ALA A 51 -13.00 -2.40 15.94
N MET A 52 -12.57 -1.17 15.63
CA MET A 52 -12.77 0.00 16.48
C MET A 52 -14.26 0.34 16.73
N LEU A 53 -15.19 -0.18 15.92
CA LEU A 53 -16.63 -0.03 16.16
C LEU A 53 -17.13 -0.84 17.37
N PHE A 54 -16.42 -1.90 17.75
CA PHE A 54 -16.83 -2.81 18.82
C PHE A 54 -16.43 -2.34 20.22
N GLU A 55 -15.64 -1.26 20.34
CA GLU A 55 -15.19 -0.71 21.63
C GLU A 55 -16.28 0.07 22.38
N GLY A 56 -17.53 -0.41 22.43
CA GLY A 56 -18.60 0.14 23.28
C GLY A 56 -18.87 1.66 23.13
N PRO A 57 -19.61 2.29 24.07
CA PRO A 57 -20.04 3.70 23.99
C PRO A 57 -18.90 4.74 24.09
N GLN A 58 -17.67 4.30 24.38
CA GLN A 58 -16.47 5.14 24.41
C GLN A 58 -15.60 4.99 23.14
N GLY A 59 -15.89 3.97 22.31
CA GLY A 59 -15.15 3.59 21.11
C GLY A 59 -15.64 4.26 19.83
N ALA A 60 -15.46 5.57 19.75
CA ALA A 60 -15.27 6.37 18.53
C ALA A 60 -14.74 7.78 18.87
N SER A 61 -14.04 7.87 20.02
CA SER A 61 -13.34 8.98 20.68
C SER A 61 -13.62 10.42 20.24
N SER A 62 -14.04 11.24 21.21
CA SER A 62 -13.82 12.71 21.35
C SER A 62 -14.83 13.75 20.81
N GLY A 63 -16.00 13.36 20.30
CA GLY A 63 -17.03 14.31 19.86
C GLY A 63 -18.43 14.02 20.41
N THR A 64 -19.22 15.07 20.66
CA THR A 64 -20.64 14.96 21.05
C THR A 64 -21.44 14.26 19.94
N GLY A 65 -21.74 12.98 20.09
CA GLY A 65 -22.68 12.24 19.23
C GLY A 65 -22.06 11.23 18.25
N ASN A 66 -22.86 10.80 17.25
CA ASN A 66 -22.55 9.65 16.37
C ASN A 66 -21.51 9.93 15.27
N VAL A 67 -20.88 11.11 15.25
CA VAL A 67 -20.00 11.54 14.15
C VAL A 67 -18.77 10.64 14.01
N GLY A 68 -18.17 10.20 15.13
CA GLY A 68 -17.02 9.30 15.10
C GLY A 68 -17.33 7.96 14.42
N TYR A 69 -18.51 7.40 14.69
CA TYR A 69 -18.97 6.17 14.04
C TYR A 69 -19.18 6.36 12.54
N ILE A 70 -19.80 7.47 12.13
CA ILE A 70 -19.99 7.80 10.72
C ILE A 70 -18.64 7.92 10.00
N PHE A 71 -17.66 8.58 10.63
CA PHE A 71 -16.32 8.72 10.06
C PHE A 71 -15.61 7.38 9.87
N LEU A 72 -15.65 6.49 10.88
CA LEU A 72 -15.04 5.15 10.80
C LEU A 72 -15.69 4.33 9.67
N ILE A 73 -17.02 4.31 9.61
CA ILE A 73 -17.77 3.56 8.59
C ILE A 73 -17.48 4.13 7.20
N ALA A 74 -17.54 5.45 7.02
CA ALA A 74 -17.28 6.11 5.75
C ALA A 74 -15.86 5.84 5.26
N SER A 75 -14.87 5.91 6.16
CA SER A 75 -13.46 5.65 5.83
C SER A 75 -13.22 4.19 5.46
N ALA A 76 -13.81 3.25 6.21
CA ALA A 76 -13.73 1.82 5.93
C ALA A 76 -14.37 1.48 4.56
N LEU A 77 -15.56 2.04 4.27
CA LEU A 77 -16.23 1.87 2.99
C LEU A 77 -15.44 2.48 1.83
N GLY A 78 -14.88 3.68 2.02
CA GLY A 78 -14.03 4.34 1.01
C GLY A 78 -12.82 3.50 0.64
N LEU A 79 -12.09 2.99 1.64
CA LEU A 79 -10.94 2.11 1.41
C LEU A 79 -11.35 0.79 0.75
N ALA A 80 -12.40 0.13 1.26
CA ALA A 80 -12.90 -1.11 0.68
C ALA A 80 -13.30 -0.92 -0.80
N PHE A 81 -13.97 0.19 -1.13
CA PHE A 81 -14.33 0.53 -2.50
C PHE A 81 -13.10 0.67 -3.40
N ILE A 82 -12.06 1.39 -2.96
CA ILE A 82 -10.82 1.54 -3.73
C ILE A 82 -10.17 0.18 -4.00
N LEU A 83 -10.07 -0.69 -2.98
CA LEU A 83 -9.47 -2.02 -3.10
C LEU A 83 -10.26 -2.94 -4.03
N ILE A 84 -11.59 -2.91 -3.96
CA ILE A 84 -12.48 -3.67 -4.83
C ILE A 84 -12.38 -3.16 -6.26
N ARG A 85 -12.49 -1.84 -6.47
CA ARG A 85 -12.39 -1.18 -7.78
C ARG A 85 -11.08 -1.56 -8.46
N ASP A 86 -9.97 -1.47 -7.73
CA ASP A 86 -8.65 -1.84 -8.22
C ASP A 86 -8.57 -3.33 -8.61
N SER A 87 -9.18 -4.21 -7.82
CA SER A 87 -9.24 -5.63 -8.10
C SER A 87 -10.11 -5.98 -9.31
N VAL A 88 -11.15 -5.19 -9.61
CA VAL A 88 -12.07 -5.41 -10.73
C VAL A 88 -11.53 -4.82 -12.03
N LEU A 89 -11.01 -3.59 -12.01
CA LEU A 89 -10.46 -2.92 -13.21
C LEU A 89 -9.33 -3.72 -13.86
N ARG A 90 -8.59 -4.50 -13.07
CA ARG A 90 -7.48 -5.33 -13.57
C ARG A 90 -7.89 -6.70 -14.08
N ARG A 91 -9.13 -7.14 -13.85
CA ARG A 91 -9.65 -8.37 -14.49
C ARG A 91 -9.95 -8.15 -15.96
N LYS A 92 -10.04 -6.90 -16.41
CA LYS A 92 -10.20 -6.58 -17.82
C LYS A 92 -8.80 -6.59 -18.46
N PRO A 93 -8.50 -7.50 -19.41
CA PRO A 93 -7.27 -7.40 -20.18
C PRO A 93 -7.24 -6.03 -20.87
N ARG A 94 -6.10 -5.35 -20.77
CA ARG A 94 -5.86 -4.08 -21.45
C ARG A 94 -5.65 -4.33 -22.94
#